data_AF-A0A7S0TTS6-F1
#
_entry.id   AF-A0A7S0TTS6-F1
#
_cell.length_a   1.000
_cell.length_b   1.000
_cell.length_c   1.000
_cell.angle_alpha   90.00
_cell.angle_beta   90.00
_cell.angle_gamma   90.00
#
_symmetry.space_group_name_H-M   'P 1'
#
loop_
_entity.id
_entity.type
_entity.pdbx_description
1 polymer ?
#
loop_
_entity_poly.entity_id
_entity_poly.type
_entity_poly.pdbx_seq_one_letter_code
_entity_poly.pdbx_strand_id
1 'polypeptide(L)'
;TELFGEWQCDSWIPPLVVDGKVPKNEYGRWDLPNYKHLPRGASHITEQGAAKAAQSLGIDFTRAVVRWEIKQGRSVPVEGGILIASEHMSVMKDALAEQHDLEAEKKHEKRYKQVLNLWKRLGQHLMTRSMIDNMSKGVYQEKK
;
A
#
# COMPACT_ATOMS: atom_id res chain seq x y z
N THR A 1 21.88 -21.98 25.44
CA THR A 1 20.63 -22.16 24.69
C THR A 1 20.34 -23.63 24.65
N GLU A 2 19.15 -24.03 25.06
CA GLU A 2 18.71 -25.42 24.94
C GLU A 2 18.37 -25.71 23.47
N LEU A 3 18.72 -26.90 23.00
CA LEU A 3 18.47 -27.34 21.64
C LEU A 3 17.54 -28.55 21.72
N PHE A 4 16.53 -28.58 20.86
CA PHE A 4 15.52 -29.63 20.81
C PHE A 4 15.56 -30.32 19.45
N GLY A 5 15.43 -31.65 19.45
CA GLY A 5 15.23 -32.43 18.24
C GLY A 5 13.78 -32.38 17.76
N GLU A 6 13.53 -32.67 16.48
CA GLU A 6 12.16 -32.67 15.93
C GLU A 6 11.21 -33.61 16.67
N TRP A 7 11.72 -34.73 17.20
CA TRP A 7 10.95 -35.69 18.01
C TRP A 7 10.46 -35.14 19.35
N GLN A 8 10.96 -33.97 19.78
CA GLN A 8 10.54 -33.26 20.99
C GLN A 8 9.52 -32.15 20.70
N CYS A 9 9.20 -31.90 19.42
CA CYS A 9 8.39 -30.77 18.98
C CYS A 9 7.12 -31.24 18.28
N ASP A 10 5.98 -30.75 18.74
CA ASP A 10 4.70 -30.94 18.05
C ASP A 10 4.44 -29.84 17.01
N SER A 11 3.67 -30.19 15.97
CA SER A 11 3.19 -29.20 15.01
C SER A 11 2.20 -28.25 15.67
N TRP A 12 2.47 -26.95 15.59
CA TRP A 12 1.59 -25.93 16.13
C TRP A 12 0.28 -25.85 15.34
N ILE A 13 -0.85 -25.82 16.05
CA ILE A 13 -2.19 -25.70 15.46
C ILE A 13 -2.73 -24.30 15.78
N PRO A 14 -3.07 -23.49 14.76
CA PRO A 14 -3.56 -22.15 14.99
C PRO A 14 -5.00 -22.17 15.53
N PRO A 15 -5.36 -21.18 16.37
CA PRO A 15 -6.73 -20.99 16.86
C PRO A 15 -7.72 -20.75 15.73
N LEU A 16 -8.99 -21.03 16.03
CA LEU A 16 -10.11 -20.74 15.14
C LEU A 16 -10.53 -19.26 15.27
N VAL A 17 -10.99 -18.69 14.17
CA VAL A 17 -11.72 -17.41 14.18
C VAL A 17 -13.09 -17.66 14.80
N VAL A 18 -13.45 -16.84 15.79
CA VAL A 18 -14.75 -16.93 16.51
C VAL A 18 -15.46 -15.59 16.38
N ASP A 19 -16.74 -15.62 16.01
CA ASP A 19 -17.61 -14.44 15.84
C ASP A 19 -17.05 -13.38 14.88
N GLY A 20 -16.43 -13.81 13.78
CA GLY A 20 -15.80 -12.91 12.80
C GLY A 20 -14.55 -12.17 13.31
N LYS A 21 -14.07 -12.48 14.52
CA LYS A 21 -12.91 -11.81 15.13
C LYS A 21 -11.65 -12.64 14.97
N VAL A 22 -10.64 -12.03 14.38
CA VAL A 22 -9.36 -12.71 14.18
C VAL A 22 -8.54 -12.62 15.47
N PRO A 23 -7.96 -13.73 15.96
CA PRO A 23 -7.12 -13.71 17.15
C PRO A 23 -5.92 -12.77 16.96
N LYS A 24 -5.54 -12.06 18.04
CA LYS A 24 -4.46 -11.08 18.05
C LYS A 24 -3.49 -11.40 19.18
N ASN A 25 -2.20 -11.19 18.95
CA ASN A 25 -1.17 -11.23 19.97
C ASN A 25 -1.26 -9.99 20.88
N GLU A 26 -0.40 -9.91 21.91
CA GLU A 26 -0.35 -8.79 22.86
C GLU A 26 -0.13 -7.42 22.20
N TYR A 27 0.44 -7.41 21.00
CA TYR A 27 0.70 -6.21 20.20
C TYR A 27 -0.44 -5.85 19.23
N GLY A 28 -1.56 -6.58 19.27
CA GLY A 28 -2.71 -6.36 18.39
C GLY A 28 -2.49 -6.81 16.95
N ARG A 29 -1.53 -7.71 16.70
CA ARG A 29 -1.16 -8.24 15.38
C ARG A 29 -1.23 -9.76 15.37
N TRP A 30 -1.02 -10.38 14.22
CA TRP A 30 -0.89 -11.82 14.11
C TRP A 30 0.42 -12.20 13.44
N ASP A 31 1.17 -13.11 14.05
CA ASP A 31 2.43 -13.60 13.50
C ASP A 31 2.15 -14.73 12.49
N LEU A 32 2.39 -14.43 11.22
CA LEU A 32 2.13 -15.32 10.08
C LEU A 32 3.41 -15.60 9.28
N PRO A 33 4.40 -16.30 9.87
CA PRO A 33 5.65 -16.58 9.15
C PRO A 33 5.46 -17.57 7.98
N ASN A 34 4.43 -18.41 8.05
CA ASN A 34 4.06 -19.33 6.98
C ASN A 34 2.54 -19.57 6.99
N TYR A 35 2.02 -20.22 5.94
CA TYR A 35 0.59 -20.50 5.78
C TYR A 35 0.01 -21.43 6.86
N LYS A 36 0.83 -22.28 7.51
CA LYS A 36 0.37 -23.15 8.60
C LYS A 36 0.01 -22.36 9.86
N HIS A 37 0.52 -21.12 10.00
CA HIS A 37 0.14 -20.25 11.09
C HIS A 37 -1.14 -19.44 10.84
N LEU A 38 -1.83 -19.66 9.72
CA LEU A 38 -3.08 -18.95 9.43
C LEU A 38 -4.20 -19.48 10.34
N PRO A 39 -4.89 -18.62 11.12
CA PRO A 39 -6.06 -19.01 11.90
C PRO A 39 -7.08 -19.72 11.03
N ARG A 40 -7.65 -20.81 11.54
CA ARG A 40 -8.68 -21.54 10.80
C ARG A 40 -9.91 -20.64 10.67
N GLY A 41 -10.37 -20.42 9.44
CA GLY A 41 -11.46 -19.49 9.14
C GLY A 41 -11.01 -18.02 8.97
N ALA A 42 -9.70 -17.75 8.93
CA ALA A 42 -9.17 -16.47 8.48
C ALA A 42 -8.69 -16.55 7.03
N SER A 43 -8.77 -15.43 6.33
CA SER A 43 -8.24 -15.22 4.98
C SER A 43 -7.18 -14.12 5.03
N HIS A 44 -6.05 -14.37 4.36
CA HIS A 44 -4.95 -13.41 4.25
C HIS A 44 -5.06 -12.60 2.97
N ILE A 45 -5.09 -11.28 3.10
CA ILE A 45 -5.12 -10.33 1.99
C ILE A 45 -3.82 -9.54 1.99
N THR A 46 -3.06 -9.66 0.90
CA THR A 46 -1.75 -9.00 0.71
C THR A 46 -1.85 -7.68 -0.06
N GLU A 47 -3.03 -7.34 -0.58
CA GLU A 47 -3.27 -6.15 -1.39
C GLU A 47 -3.05 -4.85 -0.60
N GLN A 48 -2.47 -3.85 -1.27
CA GLN A 48 -2.27 -2.54 -0.67
C GLN A 48 -3.61 -1.83 -0.50
N GLY A 49 -3.82 -1.18 0.65
CA GLY A 49 -5.10 -0.50 0.94
C GLY A 49 -6.14 -1.40 1.60
N ALA A 50 -5.92 -2.71 1.69
CA ALA A 50 -6.85 -3.64 2.34
C ALA A 50 -7.21 -3.23 3.78
N ALA A 51 -6.25 -2.71 4.56
CA ALA A 51 -6.51 -2.20 5.91
C ALA A 51 -7.48 -1.01 5.93
N LYS A 52 -7.40 -0.12 4.92
CA LYS A 52 -8.31 1.02 4.79
C LYS A 52 -9.70 0.58 4.34
N ALA A 53 -9.78 -0.38 3.42
CA ALA A 53 -11.04 -0.99 3.01
C ALA A 53 -11.74 -1.66 4.19
N ALA A 54 -11.04 -2.51 4.95
CA ALA A 54 -11.60 -3.18 6.13
C ALA A 54 -12.10 -2.17 7.17
N GLN A 55 -11.32 -1.12 7.43
CA GLN A 55 -11.72 -0.06 8.36
C GLN A 55 -12.97 0.70 7.87
N SER A 56 -13.09 0.96 6.57
CA SER A 56 -14.25 1.66 5.99
C SER A 56 -15.52 0.83 6.09
N LEU A 57 -15.39 -0.50 6.00
CA LEU A 57 -16.49 -1.46 6.11
C LEU A 57 -16.84 -1.84 7.56
N GLY A 58 -16.03 -1.43 8.55
CA GLY A 58 -16.22 -1.80 9.95
C GLY A 58 -15.97 -3.29 10.25
N ILE A 59 -15.22 -3.99 9.40
CA ILE A 59 -14.89 -5.40 9.57
C ILE A 59 -13.70 -5.53 10.52
N ASP A 60 -13.74 -6.49 11.46
CA ASP A 60 -12.59 -6.77 12.30
C ASP A 60 -11.44 -7.36 11.47
N PHE A 61 -10.26 -6.76 11.61
CA PHE A 61 -9.06 -7.23 10.96
C PHE A 61 -7.86 -7.17 11.90
N THR A 62 -6.85 -7.96 11.58
CA THR A 62 -5.53 -7.90 12.23
C THR A 62 -4.44 -7.82 11.18
N ARG A 63 -3.31 -7.20 11.53
CA ARG A 63 -2.16 -7.10 10.62
C ARG A 63 -1.34 -8.38 10.68
N ALA A 64 -0.99 -8.91 9.52
CA ALA A 64 -0.16 -10.11 9.42
C ALA A 64 1.33 -9.72 9.43
N VAL A 65 2.06 -10.11 10.48
CA VAL A 65 3.53 -9.98 10.53
C VAL A 65 4.13 -11.22 9.90
N VAL A 66 4.73 -11.08 8.72
CA VAL A 66 5.23 -12.22 7.94
C VAL A 66 6.70 -12.49 8.20
N ARG A 67 7.50 -11.44 8.43
CA ARG A 67 8.92 -11.58 8.74
C ARG A 67 9.39 -10.46 9.65
N TRP A 68 10.61 -10.60 10.13
CA TRP A 68 11.30 -9.57 10.89
C TRP A 68 12.54 -9.13 10.11
N GLU A 69 12.77 -7.84 10.02
CA GLU A 69 13.92 -7.23 9.36
C GLU A 69 14.76 -6.46 10.37
N ILE A 70 16.08 -6.58 10.30
CA ILE A 70 16.98 -5.77 11.10
C ILE A 70 17.26 -4.47 10.35
N LYS A 71 16.79 -3.35 10.89
CA LYS A 71 17.05 -1.99 10.37
C LYS A 71 17.76 -1.18 11.43
N GLN A 72 18.93 -0.62 11.10
CA GLN A 72 19.72 0.22 12.01
C GLN A 72 19.99 -0.46 13.37
N GLY A 73 20.30 -1.77 13.35
CA GLY A 73 20.55 -2.56 14.56
C GLY A 73 19.31 -2.90 15.39
N ARG A 74 18.10 -2.57 14.93
CA ARG A 74 16.83 -2.93 15.60
C ARG A 74 16.03 -3.91 14.77
N SER A 75 15.41 -4.90 15.42
CA SER A 75 14.47 -5.82 14.77
C SER A 75 13.11 -5.14 14.60
N VAL A 76 12.62 -5.05 13.36
CA VAL A 76 11.36 -4.39 12.99
C VAL A 76 10.45 -5.42 12.32
N PRO A 77 9.17 -5.53 12.74
CA PRO A 77 8.23 -6.44 12.10
C PRO A 77 7.85 -5.92 10.71
N VAL A 78 7.87 -6.82 9.73
CA VAL A 78 7.41 -6.56 8.37
C VAL A 78 5.99 -7.07 8.23
N GLU A 79 5.07 -6.14 8.04
CA GLU A 79 3.67 -6.42 7.81
C GLU A 79 3.47 -6.85 6.35
N GLY A 80 2.86 -8.01 6.13
CA GLY A 80 2.60 -8.59 4.82
C GLY A 80 1.13 -8.56 4.43
N GLY A 81 0.35 -7.58 4.92
CA GLY A 81 -1.08 -7.46 4.66
C GLY A 81 -1.93 -7.64 5.92
N ILE A 82 -3.19 -8.03 5.73
CA ILE A 82 -4.18 -8.19 6.80
C ILE A 82 -4.84 -9.56 6.79
N LEU A 83 -5.28 -10.00 7.95
CA LEU A 83 -6.15 -11.15 8.13
C LEU A 83 -7.56 -10.67 8.48
N ILE A 84 -8.54 -11.32 7.87
CA ILE A 84 -9.97 -11.09 8.08
C ILE A 84 -10.66 -12.44 8.21
N ALA A 85 -11.81 -12.51 8.88
CA ALA A 85 -12.66 -13.69 8.83
C ALA A 85 -13.06 -14.04 7.38
N SER A 86 -13.00 -15.31 7.00
CA SER A 86 -13.25 -15.77 5.62
C SER A 86 -14.65 -15.45 5.12
N GLU A 87 -15.62 -15.30 6.02
CA GLU A 87 -16.99 -14.89 5.74
C GLU A 87 -17.11 -13.48 5.14
N HIS A 88 -16.17 -12.58 5.43
CA HIS A 88 -16.16 -11.22 4.87
C HIS A 88 -15.32 -11.08 3.60
N MET A 89 -14.75 -12.18 3.08
CA MET A 89 -13.83 -12.15 1.95
C MET A 89 -14.47 -11.60 0.67
N SER A 90 -15.75 -11.91 0.42
CA SER A 90 -16.47 -11.43 -0.77
C SER A 90 -16.61 -9.90 -0.75
N VAL A 91 -17.18 -9.37 0.33
CA VAL A 91 -17.40 -7.92 0.52
C VAL A 91 -16.08 -7.16 0.45
N MET A 92 -15.01 -7.73 1.02
CA MET A 92 -13.68 -7.14 0.98
C MET A 92 -13.10 -7.06 -0.43
N LYS A 93 -13.30 -8.07 -1.27
CA LYS A 93 -12.84 -8.05 -2.67
C LYS A 93 -13.53 -6.97 -3.48
N ASP A 94 -14.85 -6.84 -3.32
CA ASP A 94 -15.64 -5.84 -4.03
C ASP A 94 -15.21 -4.42 -3.64
N ALA A 95 -15.05 -4.16 -2.33
CA ALA A 95 -14.58 -2.87 -1.84
C ALA A 95 -13.14 -2.55 -2.26
N LEU A 96 -12.27 -3.55 -2.34
CA LEU A 96 -10.90 -3.36 -2.85
C LEU A 96 -10.89 -3.00 -4.34
N ALA A 97 -11.72 -3.68 -5.14
CA ALA A 97 -11.87 -3.35 -6.56
C ALA A 97 -12.33 -1.89 -6.75
N GLU A 98 -13.35 -1.46 -6.01
CA GLU A 98 -13.83 -0.07 -6.06
C GLU A 98 -12.75 0.93 -5.64
N GLN A 99 -11.99 0.64 -4.58
CA GLN A 99 -10.87 1.49 -4.16
C GLN A 99 -9.77 1.58 -5.23
N HIS A 100 -9.45 0.47 -5.89
CA HIS A 100 -8.47 0.43 -6.96
C HIS A 100 -8.90 1.29 -8.16
N ASP A 101 -10.17 1.22 -8.55
CA ASP A 101 -10.72 2.03 -9.64
C ASP A 101 -10.68 3.53 -9.29
N LEU A 102 -11.12 3.91 -8.10
CA LEU A 102 -11.05 5.30 -7.62
C LEU A 102 -9.61 5.82 -7.54
N GLU A 103 -8.66 4.99 -7.12
CA GLU A 103 -7.25 5.36 -7.12
C GLU A 103 -6.69 5.53 -8.53
N ALA A 104 -7.09 4.67 -9.47
CA ALA A 104 -6.69 4.76 -10.86
C ALA A 104 -7.19 6.06 -11.51
N GLU A 105 -8.46 6.43 -11.28
CA GLU A 105 -9.03 7.69 -11.74
C GLU A 105 -8.30 8.91 -11.17
N LYS A 106 -8.04 8.93 -9.86
CA LYS A 106 -7.29 10.01 -9.20
C LYS A 106 -5.86 10.12 -9.74
N LYS A 107 -5.19 8.99 -10.00
CA LYS A 107 -3.85 8.97 -10.62
C LYS A 107 -3.91 9.52 -12.05
N HIS A 108 -4.92 9.16 -12.81
CA HIS A 108 -5.15 9.67 -14.15
C HIS A 108 -5.38 11.19 -14.17
N GLU A 109 -6.25 11.70 -13.29
CA GLU A 109 -6.53 13.13 -13.18
C GLU A 109 -5.28 13.94 -12.78
N LYS A 110 -4.50 13.43 -11.81
CA LYS A 110 -3.22 14.04 -11.42
C LYS A 110 -2.24 14.10 -12.59
N ARG A 111 -2.10 13.00 -13.34
CA ARG A 111 -1.24 12.93 -14.52
C ARG A 111 -1.70 13.90 -15.59
N TYR A 112 -3.00 13.98 -15.84
CA TYR A 112 -3.58 14.92 -16.80
C TYR A 112 -3.28 16.37 -16.44
N LYS A 113 -3.49 16.76 -15.18
CA LYS A 113 -3.15 18.10 -14.67
C LYS A 113 -1.65 18.40 -14.79
N GLN A 114 -0.78 17.42 -14.53
CA GLN A 114 0.66 17.58 -14.71
C GLN A 114 1.02 17.84 -16.17
N VAL A 115 0.47 17.07 -17.10
CA VAL A 115 0.70 17.24 -18.54
C VAL A 115 0.22 18.63 -19.00
N LEU A 116 -0.97 19.06 -18.61
CA LEU A 116 -1.46 20.41 -18.94
C LEU A 116 -0.55 21.52 -18.40
N ASN A 117 -0.05 21.38 -17.17
CA ASN A 117 0.88 22.35 -16.58
C ASN A 117 2.21 22.40 -17.35
N LEU A 118 2.70 21.25 -17.82
CA LEU A 118 3.91 21.19 -18.66
C LEU A 118 3.68 21.89 -20.00
N TRP A 119 2.54 21.68 -20.66
CA TRP A 119 2.20 22.38 -21.90
C TRP A 119 2.07 23.88 -21.71
N LYS A 120 1.41 24.32 -20.62
CA LYS A 120 1.30 25.74 -20.28
C LYS A 120 2.67 26.37 -20.08
N ARG A 121 3.57 25.68 -19.34
CA ARG A 121 4.96 26.13 -19.15
C ARG A 121 5.70 26.20 -20.48
N LEU A 122 5.59 25.19 -21.34
CA LEU A 122 6.23 25.19 -22.65
C LEU A 122 5.80 26.39 -23.49
N GLY A 123 4.49 26.65 -23.58
CA GLY A 123 3.95 27.81 -24.29
C GLY A 123 4.50 29.14 -23.74
N GLN A 124 4.53 29.29 -22.41
CA GLN A 124 5.13 30.48 -21.78
C GLN A 124 6.60 30.65 -22.13
N HIS A 125 7.41 29.59 -22.12
CA HIS A 125 8.82 29.67 -22.47
C HIS A 125 9.03 30.04 -23.94
N LEU A 126 8.22 29.49 -24.86
CA LEU A 126 8.28 29.83 -26.28
C LEU A 126 7.95 31.32 -26.52
N MET A 127 6.92 31.84 -25.86
CA MET A 127 6.55 33.26 -25.95
C MET A 127 7.63 34.18 -25.38
N THR A 128 8.17 33.86 -24.20
CA THR A 128 9.26 34.63 -23.59
C THR A 128 10.50 34.62 -24.48
N ARG A 129 10.85 33.48 -25.08
CA ARG A 129 11.98 33.39 -26.02
C ARG A 129 11.75 34.23 -27.26
N SER A 130 10.56 34.16 -27.87
CA SER A 130 10.22 34.99 -29.03
C SER A 130 10.27 36.49 -28.71
N MET A 131 9.82 36.89 -27.52
CA MET A 131 9.88 38.27 -27.06
C MET A 131 11.34 38.77 -26.93
N ILE A 132 12.21 37.97 -26.32
CA ILE A 132 13.64 38.28 -26.20
C ILE A 132 14.31 38.35 -27.59
N ASP A 133 14.02 37.39 -28.47
CA ASP A 133 14.54 37.36 -29.84
C ASP A 133 14.12 38.61 -30.62
N ASN A 134 12.88 39.09 -30.46
CA ASN A 134 12.40 40.32 -31.10
C ASN A 134 13.05 41.58 -30.51
N MET A 135 13.21 41.66 -29.19
CA MET A 135 13.90 42.80 -28.55
C MET A 135 15.37 42.89 -28.97
N SER A 136 16.08 41.76 -29.02
CA SER A 136 17.48 41.75 -29.45
C SER A 136 17.62 42.26 -30.89
N LYS A 137 16.75 41.84 -31.81
CA LYS A 137 16.75 42.31 -33.21
C LYS A 137 16.49 43.81 -33.35
N GLY A 138 15.62 44.40 -32.53
CA GLY A 138 15.36 45.85 -32.54
C GLY A 138 16.59 46.67 -32.14
N VAL A 139 17.33 46.22 -31.12
CA VAL A 139 18.56 46.90 -30.64
C VAL A 139 19.68 46.89 -31.69
N TYR A 140 19.74 45.89 -32.57
CA TYR A 140 20.71 45.85 -33.66
C TYR A 140 20.37 46.79 -34.83
N GLN A 141 19.11 47.20 -34.98
CA GLN A 141 18.68 48.12 -36.04
C GLN A 141 18.89 49.59 -35.67
N GLU A 142 18.80 49.96 -34.39
CA GLU A 142 19.05 51.34 -33.91
C GLU A 142 20.55 51.72 -33.86
N LYS A 143 21.46 50.76 -33.99
CA LYS A 143 22.93 50.98 -33.95
C LYS A 143 23.58 51.11 -35.34
N LYS A 144 22.80 51.16 -36.41
CA LYS A 144 23.26 51.43 -37.78
C LYS A 144 22.83 52.82 -38.22
#